data_AF-A0A7H8R640-F1
#
_entry.id   AF-A0A7H8R640-F1
#
_cell.length_a   1.000
_cell.length_b   1.000
_cell.length_c   1.000
_cell.angle_alpha   90.00
_cell.angle_beta   90.00
_cell.angle_gamma   90.00
#
_symmetry.space_group_name_H-M   'P 1'
#
loop_
_entity.id
_entity.type
_entity.pdbx_description
1 polymer ?
#
loop_
_entity_poly.entity_id
_entity_poly.type
_entity_poly.pdbx_seq_one_letter_code
_entity_poly.pdbx_strand_id
1 'polypeptide(L)'
;MAPRKKSKSFLNTARKNGADQHRQGINGERVKGIVEPHTTKQYEFCTETGKDPVSSAYDLASLKDFAHHLALGMEGRHDKDIAGQNSVIGVWKRFTAGFDRDNDDAIPQPLMNSVLNYLHKTVFPERGNPEVKRPRNHARKNHFIHLGRQLWENDWHEYPKPIMRVSIWAQILLYVFSSARLCEYLEGASRANSGRGLYCRNITFGVIRNELGEPELAAQVVKDTKGMTKRPNKRPKHEVYEGLSTKPRALLLNPMIPILAMLIACGRLRDFNTLDEVLAIPAPPEDEVYALE
;
A
#
# COMPACT_ATOMS: atom_id res chain seq x y z
N MET A 1 21.09 -27.60 5.47
CA MET A 1 21.54 -26.21 5.75
C MET A 1 22.88 -26.01 5.06
N ALA A 2 23.02 -25.04 4.15
CA ALA A 2 24.31 -24.78 3.49
C ALA A 2 25.35 -24.32 4.54
N PRO A 3 26.60 -24.82 4.50
CA PRO A 3 27.61 -24.47 5.49
C PRO A 3 27.92 -22.96 5.43
N ARG A 4 27.80 -22.26 6.56
CA ARG A 4 28.23 -20.86 6.70
C ARG A 4 29.74 -20.78 6.42
N LYS A 5 30.14 -20.16 5.31
CA LYS A 5 31.56 -19.87 5.02
C LYS A 5 32.17 -19.06 6.17
N LYS A 6 33.32 -19.52 6.70
CA LYS A 6 34.05 -18.88 7.80
C LYS A 6 34.39 -17.41 7.45
N SER A 7 34.24 -16.50 8.42
CA SER A 7 34.28 -15.04 8.20
C SER A 7 35.61 -14.49 7.64
N LYS A 8 36.73 -15.22 7.77
CA LYS A 8 38.04 -14.81 7.25
C LYS A 8 38.15 -14.81 5.72
N SER A 9 37.19 -15.38 4.98
CA SER A 9 37.24 -15.42 3.50
C SER A 9 36.50 -14.26 2.81
N PHE A 10 35.66 -13.50 3.50
CA PHE A 10 34.79 -12.51 2.86
C PHE A 10 35.58 -11.30 2.31
N LEU A 11 36.43 -10.67 3.13
CA LEU A 11 37.21 -9.50 2.70
C LEU A 11 38.24 -9.85 1.62
N ASN A 12 38.86 -11.02 1.70
CA ASN A 12 39.77 -11.49 0.65
C ASN A 12 39.03 -11.75 -0.66
N THR A 13 37.79 -12.27 -0.60
CA THR A 13 36.94 -12.41 -1.78
C THR A 13 36.55 -11.05 -2.34
N ALA A 14 36.23 -10.08 -1.49
CA ALA A 14 35.91 -8.71 -1.90
C ALA A 14 37.10 -8.03 -2.60
N ARG A 15 38.32 -8.15 -2.04
CA ARG A 15 39.55 -7.65 -2.68
C ARG A 15 39.82 -8.33 -4.03
N LYS A 16 39.67 -9.65 -4.12
CA LYS A 16 39.76 -10.39 -5.39
C LYS A 16 38.73 -9.90 -6.42
N ASN A 17 37.54 -9.49 -5.96
CA ASN A 17 36.50 -8.91 -6.79
C ASN A 17 36.71 -7.41 -7.07
N GLY A 18 37.91 -6.86 -6.79
CA GLY A 18 38.25 -5.48 -7.13
C GLY A 18 37.78 -4.42 -6.14
N ALA A 19 37.47 -4.76 -4.88
CA ALA A 19 36.99 -3.77 -3.90
C ALA A 19 37.93 -2.55 -3.74
N ASP A 20 39.25 -2.75 -3.86
CA ASP A 20 40.23 -1.65 -3.77
C ASP A 20 40.27 -0.77 -5.04
N GLN A 21 39.76 -1.29 -6.16
CA GLN A 21 39.66 -0.60 -7.45
C GLN A 21 38.32 0.13 -7.60
N HIS A 22 37.27 -0.31 -6.87
CA HIS A 22 35.93 0.27 -6.88
C HIS A 22 35.68 1.20 -5.68
N ARG A 23 36.59 2.15 -5.45
CA ARG A 23 36.49 3.12 -4.34
C ARG A 23 35.80 4.43 -4.69
N GLN A 24 35.40 4.62 -5.95
CA GLN A 24 34.68 5.82 -6.38
C GLN A 24 33.35 5.95 -5.62
N GLY A 25 33.12 7.13 -5.02
CA GLY A 25 31.95 7.39 -4.17
C GLY A 25 32.05 6.86 -2.73
N ILE A 26 33.18 6.23 -2.34
CA ILE A 26 33.47 5.87 -0.95
C ILE A 26 34.19 7.06 -0.29
N ASN A 27 33.43 7.98 0.26
CA ASN A 27 33.93 9.15 0.98
C ASN A 27 33.16 9.32 2.31
N GLY A 28 33.41 10.42 3.03
CA GLY A 28 32.69 10.76 4.26
C GLY A 28 31.32 11.37 4.02
N GLU A 29 30.87 11.51 2.78
CA GLU A 29 29.61 12.17 2.45
C GLU A 29 28.41 11.25 2.70
N ARG A 30 27.34 11.85 3.19
CA ARG A 30 26.11 11.12 3.48
C ARG A 30 25.34 10.86 2.19
N VAL A 31 25.08 9.59 1.91
CA VAL A 31 24.19 9.19 0.81
C VAL A 31 22.74 9.18 1.31
N LYS A 32 22.01 10.28 1.10
CA LYS A 32 20.56 10.35 1.34
C LYS A 32 19.79 9.83 0.11
N GLY A 33 18.65 9.19 0.34
CA GLY A 33 17.72 8.85 -0.74
C GLY A 33 17.09 10.12 -1.29
N ILE A 34 16.93 10.22 -2.62
CA ILE A 34 16.24 11.34 -3.25
C ILE A 34 14.79 11.36 -2.75
N VAL A 35 14.38 12.48 -2.15
CA VAL A 35 13.00 12.68 -1.71
C VAL A 35 12.18 13.08 -2.91
N GLU A 36 11.14 12.32 -3.23
CA GLU A 36 10.24 12.66 -4.31
C GLU A 36 9.36 13.87 -3.89
N PRO A 37 9.07 14.84 -4.79
CA PRO A 37 8.46 16.13 -4.43
C PRO A 37 7.16 16.07 -3.62
N HIS A 38 6.39 15.00 -3.76
CA HIS A 38 5.11 14.79 -3.07
C HIS A 38 5.27 14.18 -1.65
N THR A 39 6.49 13.76 -1.27
CA THR A 39 6.81 13.14 0.04
C THR A 39 7.30 14.18 1.05
N THR A 40 7.44 15.43 0.63
CA THR A 40 7.85 16.59 1.44
C THR A 40 6.76 17.04 2.40
N LYS A 41 6.26 16.14 3.26
CA LYS A 41 5.45 16.55 4.40
C LYS A 41 6.37 17.21 5.43
N GLN A 42 6.06 18.46 5.72
CA GLN A 42 6.60 19.23 6.84
C GLN A 42 6.18 18.58 8.16
N TYR A 43 7.09 18.58 9.11
CA TYR A 43 6.81 18.30 10.51
C TYR A 43 6.99 19.63 11.24
N GLU A 44 6.06 19.95 12.13
CA GLU A 44 6.21 21.09 13.01
C GLU A 44 6.76 20.55 14.34
N PHE A 45 7.98 20.96 14.67
CA PHE A 45 8.46 20.88 16.05
C PHE A 45 7.90 22.10 16.78
N CYS A 46 7.29 21.92 17.97
CA CYS A 46 6.75 23.03 18.74
C CYS A 46 7.84 24.08 19.02
N THR A 47 7.82 25.17 18.26
CA THR A 47 8.63 26.38 18.47
C THR A 47 8.16 27.18 19.68
N GLU A 48 7.05 26.78 20.31
CA GLU A 48 6.41 27.48 21.44
C GLU A 48 7.26 27.50 22.72
N THR A 49 8.34 26.71 22.80
CA THR A 49 9.22 26.68 23.98
C THR A 49 10.26 27.81 24.02
N GLY A 50 10.35 28.65 22.96
CA GLY A 50 11.32 29.74 22.87
C GLY A 50 12.78 29.29 22.77
N LYS A 51 13.04 27.98 22.68
CA LYS A 51 14.36 27.38 22.44
C LYS A 51 14.61 27.20 20.95
N ASP A 52 15.88 27.24 20.55
CA ASP A 52 16.27 26.92 19.18
C ASP A 52 15.88 25.45 18.87
N PRO A 53 15.00 25.22 17.87
CA PRO A 53 14.44 23.91 17.60
C PRO A 53 15.49 22.86 17.19
N VAL A 54 16.62 23.29 16.62
CA VAL A 54 17.71 22.39 16.22
C VAL A 54 18.49 21.93 17.45
N SER A 55 18.96 22.86 18.29
CA SER A 55 19.69 22.52 19.53
C SER A 55 18.83 21.66 20.49
N SER A 56 17.53 21.95 20.61
CA SER A 56 16.60 21.18 21.44
C SER A 56 16.41 19.73 20.96
N ALA A 57 16.63 19.44 19.68
CA ALA A 57 16.54 18.09 19.15
C ALA A 57 17.72 17.18 19.53
N TYR A 58 18.82 17.75 20.05
CA TYR A 58 19.97 17.00 20.58
C TYR A 58 20.01 16.94 22.11
N ASP A 59 19.14 17.69 22.79
CA ASP A 59 19.00 17.65 24.24
C ASP A 59 17.96 16.59 24.67
N LEU A 60 18.40 15.61 25.47
CA LEU A 60 17.53 14.54 25.93
C LEU A 60 16.36 15.05 26.78
N ALA A 61 16.58 16.10 27.58
CA ALA A 61 15.52 16.64 28.44
C ALA A 61 14.42 17.28 27.58
N SER A 62 14.80 18.12 26.61
CA SER A 62 13.89 18.76 25.66
C SER A 62 13.14 17.72 24.80
N LEU A 63 13.81 16.65 24.34
CA LEU A 63 13.13 15.59 23.60
C LEU A 63 12.11 14.80 24.44
N LYS A 64 12.42 14.53 25.71
CA LYS A 64 11.49 13.87 26.63
C LYS A 64 10.30 14.76 26.93
N ASP A 65 10.53 16.04 27.18
CA ASP A 65 9.50 17.04 27.41
C ASP A 65 8.56 17.17 26.20
N PHE A 66 9.12 17.27 25.00
CA PHE A 66 8.34 17.25 23.76
C PHE A 66 7.50 15.97 23.62
N ALA A 67 8.10 14.79 23.81
CA ALA A 67 7.38 13.53 23.74
C ALA A 67 6.30 13.39 24.83
N HIS A 68 6.52 13.99 26.01
CA HIS A 68 5.56 14.06 27.09
C HIS A 68 4.35 14.92 26.71
N HIS A 69 4.58 16.12 26.15
CA HIS A 69 3.53 16.98 25.61
C HIS A 69 2.77 16.31 24.47
N LEU A 70 3.46 15.61 23.55
CA LEU A 70 2.82 14.82 22.51
C LEU A 70 1.91 13.75 23.10
N ALA A 71 2.34 13.06 24.15
CA ALA A 71 1.48 12.10 24.81
C ALA A 71 0.26 12.83 25.36
N LEU A 72 0.44 13.77 26.30
CA LEU A 72 -0.66 14.43 27.02
C LEU A 72 -1.65 15.18 26.13
N GLY A 73 -1.17 15.88 25.10
CA GLY A 73 -2.01 16.66 24.19
C GLY A 73 -2.74 15.83 23.13
N MET A 74 -2.34 14.57 22.92
CA MET A 74 -3.03 13.70 21.96
C MET A 74 -4.28 13.07 22.58
N GLU A 75 -5.43 13.49 22.09
CA GLU A 75 -6.73 12.89 22.40
C GLU A 75 -6.92 11.52 21.73
N GLY A 76 -7.76 10.69 22.35
CA GLY A 76 -8.28 9.50 21.70
C GLY A 76 -9.30 9.85 20.61
N ARG A 77 -10.04 8.85 20.13
CA ARG A 77 -11.17 9.00 19.18
C ARG A 77 -12.10 7.81 19.39
N HIS A 78 -13.36 7.98 19.00
CA HIS A 78 -14.44 7.00 19.24
C HIS A 78 -14.61 6.79 20.75
N ASP A 79 -15.01 7.86 21.44
CA ASP A 79 -15.39 7.84 22.86
C ASP A 79 -14.25 7.43 23.80
N LYS A 80 -13.01 7.70 23.38
CA LYS A 80 -11.82 7.52 24.21
C LYS A 80 -11.15 8.86 24.37
N ASP A 81 -10.87 9.23 25.61
CA ASP A 81 -10.20 10.49 25.93
C ASP A 81 -8.69 10.41 25.66
N ILE A 82 -8.11 9.22 25.80
CA ILE A 82 -6.65 9.00 25.74
C ILE A 82 -6.25 8.31 24.43
N ALA A 83 -5.23 8.85 23.77
CA ALA A 83 -4.64 8.26 22.56
C ALA A 83 -3.96 6.89 22.85
N GLY A 84 -4.04 5.95 21.90
CA GLY A 84 -3.26 4.71 22.02
C GLY A 84 -1.75 4.94 21.83
N GLN A 85 -0.92 4.14 22.49
CA GLN A 85 0.54 4.28 22.50
C GLN A 85 1.15 4.39 21.09
N ASN A 86 0.68 3.55 20.16
CA ASN A 86 1.14 3.55 18.77
C ASN A 86 0.87 4.86 18.02
N SER A 87 -0.12 5.64 18.43
CA SER A 87 -0.42 6.94 17.81
C SER A 87 0.65 7.97 18.20
N VAL A 88 0.99 8.03 19.49
CA VAL A 88 2.04 8.90 20.03
C VAL A 88 3.40 8.53 19.43
N ILE A 89 3.75 7.24 19.44
CA ILE A 89 4.98 6.74 18.81
C ILE A 89 5.01 7.06 17.30
N GLY A 90 3.85 6.99 16.64
CA GLY A 90 3.72 7.34 15.22
C GLY A 90 4.02 8.81 14.94
N VAL A 91 3.60 9.73 15.80
CA VAL A 91 3.94 11.16 15.70
C VAL A 91 5.43 11.35 15.96
N TRP A 92 5.97 10.77 17.04
CA TRP A 92 7.40 10.81 17.37
C TRP A 92 8.28 10.35 16.19
N LYS A 93 7.96 9.22 15.56
CA LYS A 93 8.71 8.71 14.39
C LYS A 93 8.63 9.62 13.17
N ARG A 94 7.49 10.31 12.97
CA ARG A 94 7.35 11.28 11.87
C ARG A 94 8.19 12.53 12.14
N PHE A 95 8.24 12.97 13.39
CA PHE A 95 9.13 14.05 13.82
C PHE A 95 10.59 13.69 13.55
N THR A 96 11.11 12.58 14.07
CA THR A 96 12.55 12.25 13.91
C THR A 96 12.94 12.01 12.44
N ALA A 97 12.07 11.37 11.66
CA ALA A 97 12.29 11.19 10.22
C ALA A 97 12.13 12.49 9.42
N GLY A 98 11.37 13.44 9.93
CA GLY A 98 11.30 14.79 9.42
C GLY A 98 12.57 15.56 9.71
N PHE A 99 12.97 15.61 10.97
CA PHE A 99 14.17 16.30 11.44
C PHE A 99 15.41 15.89 10.64
N ASP A 100 15.59 14.59 10.41
CA ASP A 100 16.71 14.04 9.62
C ASP A 100 16.71 14.47 8.14
N ARG A 101 15.55 14.85 7.59
CA ARG A 101 15.44 15.34 6.22
C ARG A 101 15.88 16.79 6.11
N ASP A 102 15.42 17.64 7.02
CA ASP A 102 15.65 19.09 6.95
C ASP A 102 16.98 19.52 7.56
N ASN A 103 17.60 18.67 8.36
CA ASN A 103 18.88 18.94 9.01
C ASN A 103 19.98 18.02 8.45
N ASP A 104 21.22 18.50 8.51
CA ASP A 104 22.38 17.73 8.05
C ASP A 104 22.64 16.51 8.94
N ASP A 105 22.41 16.68 10.25
CA ASP A 105 22.63 15.67 11.28
C ASP A 105 21.32 15.06 11.81
N ALA A 106 21.30 13.72 11.88
CA ALA A 106 20.21 12.99 12.49
C ALA A 106 20.24 13.10 14.02
N ILE A 107 19.07 13.06 14.67
CA ILE A 107 19.01 12.83 16.11
C ILE A 107 19.67 11.48 16.42
N PRO A 108 20.67 11.42 17.33
CA PRO A 108 21.35 10.16 17.65
C PRO A 108 20.39 9.04 18.10
N GLN A 109 20.60 7.84 17.57
CA GLN A 109 19.78 6.66 17.91
C GLN A 109 19.68 6.39 19.43
N PRO A 110 20.75 6.56 20.25
CA PRO A 110 20.65 6.40 21.70
C PRO A 110 19.64 7.37 22.34
N LEU A 111 19.56 8.62 21.87
CA LEU A 111 18.58 9.59 22.35
C LEU A 111 17.16 9.17 21.96
N MET A 112 16.96 8.79 20.69
CA MET A 112 15.66 8.30 20.22
C MET A 112 15.16 7.09 21.01
N ASN A 113 16.05 6.15 21.32
CA ASN A 113 15.72 4.97 22.14
C ASN A 113 15.41 5.36 23.59
N SER A 114 16.13 6.33 24.15
CA SER A 114 15.89 6.84 25.51
C SER A 114 14.51 7.50 25.63
N VAL A 115 14.09 8.27 24.63
CA VAL A 115 12.73 8.86 24.56
C VAL A 115 11.66 7.78 24.45
N LEU A 116 11.84 6.78 23.58
CA LEU A 116 10.91 5.66 23.48
C LEU A 116 10.79 4.89 24.80
N ASN A 117 11.92 4.65 25.48
CA ASN A 117 11.93 4.01 26.79
C ASN A 117 11.21 4.86 27.84
N TYR A 118 11.41 6.18 27.82
CA TYR A 118 10.71 7.10 28.72
C TYR A 118 9.19 7.07 28.50
N LEU A 119 8.74 7.10 27.24
CA LEU A 119 7.31 6.94 26.91
C LEU A 119 6.75 5.62 27.45
N HIS A 120 7.42 4.50 27.18
CA HIS A 120 6.93 3.18 27.58
C HIS A 120 6.98 2.91 29.09
N LYS A 121 8.01 3.41 29.78
CA LYS A 121 8.24 3.10 31.21
C LYS A 121 7.67 4.13 32.17
N THR A 122 7.39 5.35 31.70
CA THR A 122 6.94 6.45 32.57
C THR A 122 5.61 6.99 32.08
N VAL A 123 5.57 7.59 30.88
CA VAL A 123 4.42 8.39 30.45
C VAL A 123 3.18 7.54 30.17
N PHE A 124 3.31 6.43 29.44
CA PHE A 124 2.17 5.59 29.10
C PHE A 124 1.54 4.89 30.32
N PRO A 125 2.33 4.33 31.27
CA PRO A 125 1.78 3.81 32.52
C PRO A 125 1.08 4.88 33.36
N GLU A 126 1.70 6.06 33.51
CA GLU A 126 1.16 7.16 34.33
C GLU A 126 -0.17 7.69 33.78
N ARG A 127 -0.25 7.91 32.47
CA ARG A 127 -1.46 8.43 31.82
C ARG A 127 -2.50 7.35 31.51
N GLY A 128 -2.13 6.06 31.53
CA GLY A 128 -3.02 4.97 31.15
C GLY A 128 -3.23 4.83 29.64
N ASN A 129 -2.23 5.14 28.82
CA ASN A 129 -2.33 5.01 27.36
C ASN A 129 -2.49 3.53 26.95
N PRO A 130 -3.56 3.15 26.21
CA PRO A 130 -3.81 1.76 25.86
C PRO A 130 -2.81 1.24 24.82
N GLU A 131 -2.31 0.02 25.07
CA GLU A 131 -1.44 -0.72 24.14
C GLU A 131 -2.23 -1.36 22.99
N VAL A 132 -3.52 -1.63 23.22
CA VAL A 132 -4.40 -2.33 22.28
C VAL A 132 -4.54 -1.54 20.98
N LYS A 133 -4.38 -2.25 19.85
CA LYS A 133 -4.65 -1.68 18.53
C LYS A 133 -6.08 -1.18 18.48
N ARG A 134 -6.25 0.01 17.93
CA ARG A 134 -7.57 0.59 17.70
C ARG A 134 -8.46 -0.38 16.93
N PRO A 135 -9.75 -0.52 17.30
CA PRO A 135 -10.71 -1.22 16.45
C PRO A 135 -10.65 -0.63 15.04
N ARG A 136 -10.55 -1.49 14.05
CA ARG A 136 -10.54 -1.05 12.66
C ARG A 136 -11.99 -0.92 12.18
N ASN A 137 -12.37 0.28 11.78
CA ASN A 137 -13.66 0.51 11.12
C ASN A 137 -13.54 0.13 9.64
N HIS A 138 -13.38 -1.15 9.38
CA HIS A 138 -13.38 -1.65 8.01
C HIS A 138 -14.78 -1.55 7.40
N ALA A 139 -14.84 -1.13 6.15
CA ALA A 139 -16.06 -1.23 5.37
C ALA A 139 -16.50 -2.70 5.32
N ARG A 140 -17.72 -2.95 5.79
CA ARG A 140 -18.41 -4.25 5.68
C ARG A 140 -19.13 -4.38 4.34
N LYS A 141 -19.57 -5.59 4.00
CA LYS A 141 -20.36 -5.91 2.79
C LYS A 141 -21.51 -4.93 2.55
N ASN A 142 -22.25 -4.55 3.60
CA ASN A 142 -23.39 -3.63 3.47
C ASN A 142 -22.94 -2.25 2.98
N HIS A 143 -21.83 -1.71 3.50
CA HIS A 143 -21.28 -0.43 3.03
C HIS A 143 -20.88 -0.50 1.55
N PHE A 144 -20.31 -1.64 1.13
CA PHE A 144 -19.95 -1.85 -0.28
C PHE A 144 -21.17 -1.90 -1.19
N ILE A 145 -22.24 -2.60 -0.78
CA ILE A 145 -23.51 -2.63 -1.50
C ILE A 145 -24.12 -1.21 -1.56
N HIS A 146 -24.15 -0.49 -0.44
CA HIS A 146 -24.67 0.88 -0.41
C HIS A 146 -23.87 1.82 -1.31
N LEU A 147 -22.54 1.75 -1.30
CA LEU A 147 -21.68 2.53 -2.19
C LEU A 147 -22.02 2.25 -3.65
N GLY A 148 -22.17 0.97 -3.99
CA GLY A 148 -22.60 0.53 -5.30
C GLY A 148 -23.92 1.12 -5.75
N ARG A 149 -24.95 0.98 -4.91
CA ARG A 149 -26.29 1.54 -5.19
C ARG A 149 -26.27 3.06 -5.28
N GLN A 150 -25.46 3.73 -4.47
CA GLN A 150 -25.30 5.18 -4.59
C GLN A 150 -24.73 5.55 -5.96
N LEU A 151 -23.64 4.90 -6.39
CA LEU A 151 -23.00 5.17 -7.69
C LEU A 151 -23.91 4.89 -8.90
N TRP A 152 -24.74 3.85 -8.83
CA TRP A 152 -25.56 3.42 -9.97
C TRP A 152 -27.00 3.95 -9.96
N GLU A 153 -27.62 4.08 -8.80
CA GLU A 153 -29.05 4.44 -8.67
C GLU A 153 -29.26 5.91 -8.27
N ASN A 154 -28.38 6.48 -7.43
CA ASN A 154 -28.63 7.76 -6.75
C ASN A 154 -27.60 8.85 -7.08
N ASP A 155 -26.60 8.53 -7.92
CA ASP A 155 -25.58 9.47 -8.33
C ASP A 155 -26.05 10.23 -9.57
N TRP A 156 -26.49 11.46 -9.33
CA TRP A 156 -26.88 12.43 -10.34
C TRP A 156 -25.69 13.13 -11.01
N HIS A 157 -24.46 12.77 -10.63
CA HIS A 157 -23.27 13.33 -11.27
C HIS A 157 -23.14 12.88 -12.72
N GLU A 158 -23.10 13.86 -13.62
CA GLU A 158 -22.81 13.67 -15.03
C GLU A 158 -21.30 13.60 -15.26
N TYR A 159 -20.80 12.39 -15.48
CA TYR A 159 -19.40 12.18 -15.81
C TYR A 159 -19.09 12.68 -17.22
N PRO A 160 -17.90 13.29 -17.45
CA PRO A 160 -17.50 13.75 -18.79
C PRO A 160 -17.53 12.67 -19.88
N LYS A 161 -17.35 11.40 -19.49
CA LYS A 161 -17.52 10.24 -20.37
C LYS A 161 -18.30 9.15 -19.62
N PRO A 162 -19.30 8.51 -20.25
CA PRO A 162 -20.08 7.43 -19.61
C PRO A 162 -19.23 6.29 -19.05
N ILE A 163 -18.12 5.97 -19.73
CA ILE A 163 -17.19 4.91 -19.30
C ILE A 163 -16.56 5.19 -17.93
N MET A 164 -16.44 6.45 -17.49
CA MET A 164 -15.79 6.79 -16.23
C MET A 164 -16.49 6.16 -15.03
N ARG A 165 -17.83 6.17 -15.00
CA ARG A 165 -18.61 5.53 -13.94
C ARG A 165 -18.33 4.02 -13.88
N VAL A 166 -18.32 3.37 -15.05
CA VAL A 166 -17.98 1.94 -15.19
C VAL A 166 -16.55 1.68 -14.70
N SER A 167 -15.58 2.50 -15.12
CA SER A 167 -14.18 2.37 -14.75
C SER A 167 -13.94 2.56 -13.25
N ILE A 168 -14.63 3.51 -12.61
CA ILE A 168 -14.58 3.71 -11.16
C ILE A 168 -15.10 2.45 -10.46
N TRP A 169 -16.28 1.95 -10.87
CA TRP A 169 -16.86 0.78 -10.23
C TRP A 169 -15.99 -0.47 -10.41
N ALA A 170 -15.48 -0.71 -11.61
CA ALA A 170 -14.57 -1.81 -11.92
C ALA A 170 -13.30 -1.77 -11.07
N GLN A 171 -12.72 -0.59 -10.85
CA GLN A 171 -11.56 -0.43 -9.97
C GLN A 171 -11.89 -0.76 -8.51
N ILE A 172 -13.03 -0.29 -8.00
CA ILE A 172 -13.45 -0.60 -6.62
C ILE A 172 -13.64 -2.11 -6.46
N LEU A 173 -14.33 -2.76 -7.39
CA LEU A 173 -14.49 -4.22 -7.41
C LEU A 173 -13.13 -4.93 -7.41
N LEU A 174 -12.22 -4.51 -8.29
CA LEU A 174 -10.88 -5.08 -8.37
C LEU A 174 -10.12 -4.98 -7.03
N TYR A 175 -10.22 -3.84 -6.32
CA TYR A 175 -9.59 -3.70 -5.00
C TYR A 175 -10.25 -4.57 -3.94
N VAL A 176 -11.59 -4.62 -3.91
CA VAL A 176 -12.34 -5.41 -2.92
C VAL A 176 -12.07 -6.90 -3.09
N PHE A 177 -12.09 -7.41 -4.33
CA PHE A 177 -11.94 -8.83 -4.61
C PHE A 177 -10.49 -9.31 -4.61
N SER A 178 -9.52 -8.41 -4.77
CA SER A 178 -8.10 -8.79 -4.72
C SER A 178 -7.39 -8.40 -3.43
N SER A 179 -8.01 -7.63 -2.52
CA SER A 179 -7.38 -7.04 -1.33
C SER A 179 -6.14 -6.17 -1.60
N ALA A 180 -5.99 -5.70 -2.84
CA ALA A 180 -4.86 -4.86 -3.22
C ALA A 180 -4.96 -3.46 -2.59
N ARG A 181 -3.81 -2.84 -2.36
CA ARG A 181 -3.75 -1.41 -2.00
C ARG A 181 -3.88 -0.55 -3.25
N LEU A 182 -4.36 0.69 -3.11
CA LEU A 182 -4.53 1.65 -4.20
C LEU A 182 -3.28 1.67 -5.13
N CYS A 183 -2.11 1.90 -4.55
CA CYS A 183 -0.83 1.94 -5.26
C CYS A 183 -0.23 0.57 -5.62
N GLU A 184 -0.98 -0.53 -5.60
CA GLU A 184 -0.52 -1.81 -6.15
C GLU A 184 -0.99 -1.99 -7.59
N TYR A 185 -2.12 -1.38 -7.96
CA TYR A 185 -2.66 -1.38 -9.34
C TYR A 185 -2.67 0.00 -9.99
N LEU A 186 -2.98 1.06 -9.26
CA LEU A 186 -3.00 2.41 -9.83
C LEU A 186 -1.67 3.11 -9.58
N GLU A 187 -1.23 3.88 -10.55
CA GLU A 187 -0.11 4.80 -10.36
C GLU A 187 -0.54 5.94 -9.43
N GLY A 188 -0.25 5.82 -8.13
CA GLY A 188 -0.55 6.89 -7.18
C GLY A 188 0.29 8.13 -7.45
N ALA A 189 -0.15 9.29 -6.92
CA ALA A 189 0.59 10.56 -7.01
C ALA A 189 2.05 10.43 -6.55
N SER A 190 2.31 9.49 -5.63
CA SER A 190 3.65 9.22 -5.12
C SER A 190 4.58 8.47 -6.08
N ARG A 191 4.16 8.26 -7.32
CA ARG A 191 4.92 7.53 -8.34
C ARG A 191 4.47 7.91 -9.74
N ALA A 192 3.96 9.12 -9.93
CA ALA A 192 3.47 9.57 -11.23
C ALA A 192 4.54 9.42 -12.31
N ASN A 193 4.15 8.93 -13.50
CA ASN A 193 5.02 8.72 -14.65
C ASN A 193 6.15 7.69 -14.43
N SER A 194 6.06 6.86 -13.39
CA SER A 194 6.98 5.74 -13.19
C SER A 194 6.71 4.56 -14.13
N GLY A 195 5.57 4.57 -14.83
CA GLY A 195 5.11 3.46 -15.66
C GLY A 195 4.72 2.24 -14.81
N ARG A 196 4.38 2.46 -13.52
CA ARG A 196 4.08 1.39 -12.56
C ARG A 196 2.60 1.33 -12.26
N GLY A 197 2.06 0.14 -12.36
CA GLY A 197 0.65 -0.15 -12.13
C GLY A 197 0.24 -1.43 -12.83
N LEU A 198 -1.06 -1.72 -12.80
CA LEU A 198 -1.68 -2.79 -13.53
C LEU A 198 -2.07 -2.25 -14.91
N TYR A 199 -1.43 -2.77 -15.95
CA TYR A 199 -1.83 -2.53 -17.33
C TYR A 199 -2.55 -3.75 -17.88
N CYS A 200 -3.37 -3.59 -18.92
CA CYS A 200 -4.07 -4.73 -19.56
C CYS A 200 -3.10 -5.84 -19.98
N ARG A 201 -1.92 -5.49 -20.52
CA ARG A 201 -0.83 -6.44 -20.84
C ARG A 201 -0.28 -7.26 -19.65
N ASN A 202 -0.66 -6.90 -18.42
CA ASN A 202 -0.27 -7.56 -17.18
C ASN A 202 -1.42 -8.31 -16.52
N ILE A 203 -2.54 -8.46 -17.24
CA ILE A 203 -3.69 -9.23 -16.81
C ILE A 203 -3.90 -10.34 -17.82
N THR A 204 -4.08 -11.56 -17.32
CA THR A 204 -4.57 -12.67 -18.12
C THR A 204 -6.05 -12.82 -17.82
N PHE A 205 -6.89 -12.62 -18.83
CA PHE A 205 -8.33 -12.87 -18.75
C PHE A 205 -8.64 -14.26 -19.29
N GLY A 206 -9.62 -14.94 -18.71
CA GLY A 206 -9.99 -16.27 -19.17
C GLY A 206 -11.33 -16.73 -18.65
N VAL A 207 -11.80 -17.84 -19.23
CA VAL A 207 -12.92 -18.63 -18.73
C VAL A 207 -12.34 -19.89 -18.09
N ILE A 208 -12.77 -20.17 -16.87
CA ILE A 208 -12.41 -21.36 -16.09
C ILE A 208 -13.64 -22.24 -15.87
N ARG A 209 -13.41 -23.50 -15.54
CA ARG A 209 -14.45 -24.41 -15.03
C ARG A 209 -14.57 -24.21 -13.51
N ASN A 210 -15.75 -23.85 -13.03
CA ASN A 210 -16.01 -23.72 -11.59
C ASN A 210 -16.30 -25.08 -10.93
N GLU A 211 -16.48 -25.11 -9.60
CA GLU A 211 -16.76 -26.35 -8.84
C GLU A 211 -18.08 -27.05 -9.23
N LEU A 212 -18.98 -26.35 -9.93
CA LEU A 212 -20.24 -26.92 -10.46
C LEU A 212 -20.10 -27.43 -11.91
N GLY A 213 -18.91 -27.31 -12.49
CA GLY A 213 -18.65 -27.67 -13.89
C GLY A 213 -19.11 -26.62 -14.91
N GLU A 214 -19.51 -25.44 -14.46
CA GLU A 214 -20.01 -24.34 -15.28
C GLU A 214 -18.88 -23.36 -15.67
N PRO A 215 -19.02 -22.61 -16.78
CA PRO A 215 -18.05 -21.57 -17.13
C PRO A 215 -18.11 -20.40 -16.14
N GLU A 216 -16.95 -19.89 -15.78
CA GLU A 216 -16.79 -18.74 -14.89
C GLU A 216 -15.71 -17.80 -15.44
N LEU A 217 -15.98 -16.49 -15.46
CA LEU A 217 -14.97 -15.52 -15.85
C LEU A 217 -13.95 -15.33 -14.74
N ALA A 218 -12.69 -15.26 -15.14
CA ALA A 218 -11.57 -15.02 -14.25
C ALA A 218 -10.51 -14.09 -14.86
N ALA A 219 -9.74 -13.46 -13.99
CA ALA A 219 -8.55 -12.69 -14.31
C ALA A 219 -7.44 -13.01 -13.31
N GLN A 220 -6.22 -13.20 -13.83
CA GLN A 220 -5.01 -13.20 -13.03
C GLN A 220 -4.35 -11.83 -13.14
N VAL A 221 -4.29 -11.09 -12.02
CA VAL A 221 -3.71 -9.76 -11.93
C VAL A 221 -2.37 -9.78 -11.19
N VAL A 222 -1.42 -8.94 -11.63
CA VAL A 222 -0.10 -8.85 -11.02
C VAL A 222 0.00 -7.60 -10.14
N LYS A 223 0.28 -7.79 -8.85
CA LYS A 223 0.39 -6.68 -7.86
C LYS A 223 1.79 -6.11 -7.83
N ASP A 224 1.91 -4.79 -7.93
CA ASP A 224 3.17 -4.09 -7.70
C ASP A 224 3.35 -3.73 -6.20
N THR A 225 3.65 -4.74 -5.39
CA THR A 225 3.74 -4.59 -3.93
C THR A 225 4.99 -3.85 -3.45
N LYS A 226 4.93 -3.34 -2.21
CA LYS A 226 6.05 -2.63 -1.57
C LYS A 226 7.32 -3.49 -1.58
N GLY A 227 8.42 -2.92 -2.05
CA GLY A 227 9.73 -3.59 -2.11
C GLY A 227 9.96 -4.47 -3.34
N MET A 228 8.99 -4.58 -4.24
CA MET A 228 9.12 -5.40 -5.46
C MET A 228 9.59 -4.63 -6.70
N THR A 229 9.90 -3.34 -6.57
CA THR A 229 10.32 -2.47 -7.69
C THR A 229 11.48 -3.07 -8.50
N LYS A 230 12.50 -3.61 -7.83
CA LYS A 230 13.70 -4.19 -8.47
C LYS A 230 13.57 -5.71 -8.72
N ARG A 231 12.39 -6.31 -8.50
CA ARG A 231 12.14 -7.75 -8.54
C ARG A 231 10.80 -8.08 -9.20
N PRO A 232 10.59 -7.67 -10.47
CA PRO A 232 9.30 -7.83 -11.15
C PRO A 232 8.86 -9.30 -11.23
N ASN A 233 9.81 -10.23 -11.39
CA ASN A 233 9.56 -11.68 -11.43
C ASN A 233 9.07 -12.28 -10.10
N LYS A 234 9.16 -11.55 -8.99
CA LYS A 234 8.67 -11.97 -7.67
C LYS A 234 7.37 -11.28 -7.27
N ARG A 235 6.74 -10.54 -8.18
CA ARG A 235 5.48 -9.86 -7.90
C ARG A 235 4.38 -10.89 -7.64
N PRO A 236 3.58 -10.71 -6.57
CA PRO A 236 2.45 -11.59 -6.31
C PRO A 236 1.45 -11.53 -7.47
N LYS A 237 0.97 -12.70 -7.86
CA LYS A 237 -0.18 -12.86 -8.74
C LYS A 237 -1.41 -13.12 -7.88
N HIS A 238 -2.54 -12.55 -8.27
CA HIS A 238 -3.80 -12.71 -7.56
C HIS A 238 -4.90 -13.02 -8.55
N GLU A 239 -5.75 -13.98 -8.22
CA GLU A 239 -6.89 -14.36 -9.05
C GLU A 239 -8.15 -13.64 -8.60
N VAL A 240 -8.88 -13.11 -9.57
CA VAL A 240 -10.19 -12.51 -9.42
C VAL A 240 -11.12 -13.29 -10.30
N TYR A 241 -12.21 -13.80 -9.74
CA TYR A 241 -13.20 -14.60 -10.46
C TYR A 241 -14.59 -14.20 -9.97
N GLU A 242 -15.62 -14.49 -10.76
CA GLU A 242 -17.00 -14.07 -10.47
C GLU A 242 -17.49 -14.58 -9.13
N GLY A 243 -16.96 -15.72 -8.70
CA GLY A 243 -17.23 -16.48 -7.49
C GLY A 243 -18.45 -17.37 -7.63
N LEU A 244 -18.32 -18.63 -7.21
CA LEU A 244 -19.40 -19.61 -7.08
C LEU A 244 -20.71 -19.04 -6.56
N SER A 245 -21.79 -19.29 -7.30
CA SER A 245 -23.11 -19.00 -6.79
C SER A 245 -24.16 -19.89 -7.43
N THR A 246 -24.67 -20.84 -6.64
CA THR A 246 -25.95 -21.52 -6.91
C THR A 246 -27.17 -20.58 -6.84
N LYS A 247 -26.94 -19.28 -6.59
CA LYS A 247 -27.95 -18.23 -6.49
C LYS A 247 -27.60 -17.05 -7.38
N PRO A 248 -28.57 -16.31 -7.94
CA PRO A 248 -28.28 -15.08 -8.66
C PRO A 248 -27.52 -14.10 -7.76
N ARG A 249 -26.36 -13.62 -8.20
CA ARG A 249 -25.69 -12.46 -7.58
C ARG A 249 -26.23 -11.19 -8.20
N ALA A 250 -26.36 -10.14 -7.38
CA ALA A 250 -26.60 -8.81 -7.93
C ALA A 250 -25.45 -8.48 -8.89
N LEU A 251 -25.78 -8.05 -10.11
CA LEU A 251 -24.81 -7.65 -11.15
C LEU A 251 -23.75 -6.68 -10.60
N LEU A 252 -24.19 -5.79 -9.71
CA LEU A 252 -23.37 -4.88 -8.91
C LEU A 252 -22.12 -5.53 -8.29
N LEU A 253 -22.20 -6.79 -7.87
CA LEU A 253 -21.17 -7.52 -7.14
C LEU A 253 -20.32 -8.43 -8.03
N ASN A 254 -20.53 -8.41 -9.35
CA ASN A 254 -19.71 -9.18 -10.27
C ASN A 254 -18.40 -8.42 -10.56
N PRO A 255 -17.22 -8.95 -10.17
CA PRO A 255 -15.95 -8.26 -10.36
C PRO A 255 -15.44 -8.29 -11.80
N MET A 256 -15.99 -9.15 -12.67
CA MET A 256 -15.50 -9.39 -14.02
C MET A 256 -16.28 -8.61 -15.08
N ILE A 257 -17.60 -8.57 -15.01
CA ILE A 257 -18.44 -7.94 -16.05
C ILE A 257 -18.06 -6.47 -16.32
N PRO A 258 -17.89 -5.59 -15.31
CA PRO A 258 -17.50 -4.20 -15.57
C PRO A 258 -16.12 -4.08 -16.23
N ILE A 259 -15.18 -4.99 -15.90
CA ILE A 259 -13.86 -5.02 -16.52
C ILE A 259 -13.98 -5.46 -17.98
N LEU A 260 -14.73 -6.53 -18.24
CA LEU A 260 -14.96 -7.07 -19.57
C LEU A 260 -15.66 -6.05 -20.48
N ALA A 261 -16.68 -5.37 -19.98
CA ALA A 261 -17.37 -4.29 -20.70
C ALA A 261 -16.40 -3.18 -21.12
N MET A 262 -15.44 -2.80 -20.26
CA MET A 262 -14.41 -1.83 -20.64
C MET A 262 -13.45 -2.37 -21.70
N LEU A 263 -13.04 -3.64 -21.63
CA LEU A 263 -12.14 -4.25 -22.61
C LEU A 263 -12.79 -4.26 -23.99
N ILE A 264 -14.04 -4.71 -24.08
CA ILE A 264 -14.83 -4.75 -25.31
C ILE A 264 -15.03 -3.34 -25.87
N ALA A 265 -15.48 -2.39 -25.04
CA ALA A 265 -15.69 -1.00 -25.46
C ALA A 265 -14.41 -0.32 -25.95
N CYS A 266 -13.23 -0.80 -25.52
CA CYS A 266 -11.93 -0.29 -25.95
C CYS A 266 -11.28 -1.13 -27.06
N GLY A 267 -11.94 -2.15 -27.61
CA GLY A 267 -11.39 -3.06 -28.62
C GLY A 267 -10.12 -3.76 -28.16
N ARG A 268 -10.09 -4.21 -26.90
CA ARG A 268 -8.90 -4.84 -26.27
C ARG A 268 -8.87 -6.36 -26.35
N LEU A 269 -9.96 -6.98 -26.79
CA LEU A 269 -10.01 -8.40 -27.11
C LEU A 269 -9.90 -8.51 -28.64
N ARG A 270 -8.98 -9.34 -29.11
CA ARG A 270 -8.75 -9.60 -30.53
C ARG A 270 -9.88 -10.44 -31.11
N ASP A 271 -10.34 -11.44 -30.35
CA ASP A 271 -11.20 -12.49 -30.88
C ASP A 271 -12.69 -12.27 -30.54
N PHE A 272 -13.00 -11.26 -29.71
CA PHE A 272 -14.35 -11.00 -29.20
C PHE A 272 -14.75 -9.53 -29.34
N ASN A 273 -15.92 -9.30 -29.94
CA ASN A 273 -16.49 -7.97 -30.17
C ASN A 273 -17.66 -7.65 -29.25
N THR A 274 -18.31 -8.67 -28.67
CA THR A 274 -19.50 -8.49 -27.81
C THR A 274 -19.39 -9.25 -26.50
N LEU A 275 -20.18 -8.82 -25.51
CA LEU A 275 -20.25 -9.49 -24.22
C LEU A 275 -20.89 -10.89 -24.37
N ASP A 276 -21.88 -11.02 -25.25
CA ASP A 276 -22.60 -12.27 -25.48
C ASP A 276 -21.68 -13.36 -26.06
N GLU A 277 -20.76 -13.00 -26.96
CA GLU A 277 -19.76 -13.94 -27.48
C GLU A 277 -18.87 -14.50 -26.36
N VAL A 278 -18.48 -13.66 -25.39
CA VAL A 278 -17.66 -14.08 -24.25
C VAL A 278 -18.45 -14.92 -23.26
N LEU A 279 -19.71 -14.54 -22.98
CA LEU A 279 -20.58 -15.27 -22.07
C LEU A 279 -21.06 -16.61 -22.64
N ALA A 280 -21.02 -16.78 -23.97
CA ALA A 280 -21.35 -18.04 -24.64
C ALA A 280 -20.20 -19.07 -24.62
N ILE A 281 -19.01 -18.71 -24.14
CA ILE A 281 -17.87 -19.61 -24.07
C ILE A 281 -18.20 -20.76 -23.08
N PRO A 282 -18.12 -22.03 -23.51
CA PRO A 282 -18.39 -23.16 -22.65
C PRO A 282 -17.28 -23.35 -21.61
N ALA A 283 -17.57 -24.11 -20.54
CA ALA A 283 -16.56 -24.47 -19.56
C ALA A 283 -15.40 -25.23 -20.24
N PRO A 284 -14.13 -24.84 -20.00
CA PRO A 284 -12.98 -25.58 -20.48
C PRO A 284 -12.90 -26.98 -19.83
N PRO A 285 -12.09 -27.90 -20.34
CA PRO A 285 -11.75 -29.15 -19.64
C PRO A 285 -11.23 -28.92 -18.21
N GLU A 286 -11.20 -29.96 -17.40
CA GLU A 286 -10.56 -29.87 -16.07
C GLU A 286 -9.10 -29.43 -16.20
N ASP A 287 -8.67 -28.58 -15.26
CA ASP A 287 -7.33 -27.98 -15.22
C ASP A 287 -6.92 -27.10 -16.42
N GLU A 288 -7.88 -26.75 -17.29
CA GLU A 288 -7.66 -25.86 -18.43
C GLU A 288 -8.30 -24.48 -18.24
N VAL A 289 -7.76 -23.49 -18.96
CA VAL A 289 -8.28 -22.13 -19.03
C VAL A 289 -8.36 -21.71 -20.49
N TYR A 290 -9.53 -21.25 -20.92
CA TYR A 290 -9.65 -20.59 -22.21
C TYR A 290 -9.28 -19.12 -22.04
N ALA A 291 -8.10 -18.74 -22.52
CA ALA A 291 -7.65 -17.36 -22.48
C ALA A 291 -8.50 -16.47 -23.40
N LEU A 292 -8.85 -15.29 -22.92
CA LEU A 292 -9.49 -14.26 -23.74
C LEU A 292 -8.39 -13.40 -24.36
N GLU A 293 -8.15 -13.60 -25.67
CA GLU A 293 -7.19 -12.82 -26.47
C GLU A 293 -7.83 -11.63 -27.19
#